data_AF-A0A2N3DVP9-F1
#
_entry.id   AF-A0A2N3DVP9-F1
#
_cell.length_a   1.000
_cell.length_b   1.000
_cell.length_c   1.000
_cell.angle_alpha   90.00
_cell.angle_beta   90.00
_cell.angle_gamma   90.00
#
_symmetry.space_group_name_H-M   'P 1'
#
loop_
_entity.id
_entity.type
_entity.pdbx_description
1 polymer ?
#
loop_
_entity_poly.entity_id
_entity_poly.type
_entity_poly.pdbx_seq_one_letter_code
_entity_poly.pdbx_strand_id
1 'polypeptide(L)'
;MYEDILIERIARAHKKERAGRIIQDIVTQAISDRHSSVQEDGRNVVFHETMDTGQLVAYRPARSDWRSHRDIPLIELASLALPLVRRGKAEADVLAHFARTFSLARLREPTRKRFEAAIAMAKATREN
;
A
#
# COMPACT_ATOMS: atom_id res chain seq x y z
N MET A 1 -2.50 -5.42 -1.98
CA MET A 1 -2.98 -4.09 -2.49
C MET A 1 -4.36 -3.83 -1.94
N TYR A 2 -4.85 -2.59 -1.93
CA TYR A 2 -6.21 -2.36 -1.46
C TYR A 2 -7.27 -3.01 -2.37
N GLU A 3 -8.31 -3.57 -1.74
CA GLU A 3 -9.40 -4.29 -2.41
C GLU A 3 -10.17 -3.38 -3.38
N ASP A 4 -10.56 -2.20 -2.94
CA ASP A 4 -11.28 -1.21 -3.76
C ASP A 4 -10.48 -0.81 -5.02
N ILE A 5 -9.17 -0.64 -4.90
CA ILE A 5 -8.28 -0.38 -6.04
C ILE A 5 -8.20 -1.59 -6.96
N LEU A 6 -8.16 -2.81 -6.42
CA LEU A 6 -8.17 -4.03 -7.22
C LEU A 6 -9.47 -4.15 -8.03
N ILE A 7 -10.62 -3.91 -7.40
CA ILE A 7 -11.94 -3.93 -8.05
C ILE A 7 -12.00 -2.91 -9.18
N GLU A 8 -11.59 -1.66 -8.94
CA GLU A 8 -11.57 -0.60 -9.97
C GLU A 8 -10.64 -0.95 -11.14
N ARG A 9 -9.48 -1.57 -10.86
CA ARG A 9 -8.56 -2.05 -11.90
C ARG A 9 -9.17 -3.16 -12.74
N ILE A 10 -9.88 -4.11 -12.12
CA ILE A 10 -10.60 -5.17 -12.83
C ILE A 10 -11.68 -4.55 -13.72
N ALA A 11 -12.51 -3.65 -13.19
CA ALA A 11 -13.55 -2.99 -13.98
C ALA A 11 -12.97 -2.29 -15.24
N ARG A 12 -11.88 -1.54 -15.08
CA ARG A 12 -11.19 -0.85 -16.19
C ARG A 12 -10.59 -1.82 -17.21
N ALA A 13 -10.01 -2.93 -16.76
CA ALA A 13 -9.51 -3.98 -17.66
C ALA A 13 -10.63 -4.57 -18.54
N HIS A 14 -11.86 -4.57 -18.03
CA HIS A 14 -13.07 -4.96 -18.75
C HIS A 14 -13.79 -3.80 -19.46
N LYS A 15 -13.09 -2.68 -19.71
CA LYS A 15 -13.62 -1.47 -20.38
C LYS A 15 -14.88 -0.88 -19.72
N LYS A 16 -15.02 -1.08 -18.41
CA LYS A 16 -16.05 -0.40 -17.61
C LYS A 16 -15.46 0.86 -17.00
N GLU A 17 -16.21 1.95 -17.05
CA GLU A 17 -15.76 3.24 -16.51
C GLU A 17 -15.67 3.24 -14.98
N ARG A 18 -16.52 2.44 -14.30
CA ARG A 18 -16.59 2.32 -12.85
C ARG A 18 -16.95 0.90 -12.41
N ALA A 19 -16.53 0.51 -11.22
CA ALA A 19 -17.02 -0.71 -10.59
C ALA A 19 -18.42 -0.48 -9.98
N GLY A 20 -19.47 -0.85 -10.71
CA GLY A 20 -20.83 -0.89 -10.16
C GLY A 20 -21.00 -2.00 -9.11
N ARG A 21 -22.10 -1.96 -8.35
CA ARG A 21 -22.37 -2.88 -7.23
C ARG A 21 -22.17 -4.36 -7.58
N ILE A 22 -22.68 -4.80 -8.74
CA ILE A 22 -22.53 -6.18 -9.22
C ILE A 22 -21.06 -6.59 -9.38
N ILE A 23 -20.22 -5.70 -9.93
CA ILE A 23 -18.79 -5.96 -10.11
C ILE A 23 -18.10 -6.03 -8.75
N GLN A 24 -18.43 -5.11 -7.84
CA GLN A 24 -17.91 -5.11 -6.47
C GLN A 24 -18.23 -6.44 -5.77
N ASP A 25 -19.51 -6.84 -5.74
CA ASP A 25 -19.94 -8.05 -5.05
C ASP A 25 -19.28 -9.32 -5.63
N ILE A 26 -19.20 -9.44 -6.97
CA ILE A 26 -18.54 -10.59 -7.63
C ILE A 26 -17.05 -10.66 -7.26
N VAL A 27 -16.35 -9.53 -7.33
CA VAL A 27 -14.90 -9.52 -7.07
C VAL A 27 -14.62 -9.73 -5.59
N THR A 28 -15.36 -9.10 -4.67
CA THR A 28 -15.21 -9.29 -3.23
C THR A 28 -15.47 -10.74 -2.82
N GLN A 29 -16.47 -11.41 -3.41
CA GLN A 29 -16.70 -12.84 -3.16
C GLN A 29 -15.51 -13.67 -3.64
N ALA A 30 -15.03 -13.45 -4.86
CA ALA A 30 -13.89 -14.19 -5.41
C ALA A 30 -12.59 -13.99 -4.59
N ILE A 31 -12.42 -12.80 -4.00
CA ILE A 31 -11.30 -12.51 -3.10
C ILE A 31 -11.44 -13.28 -1.79
N SER A 32 -12.60 -13.17 -1.15
CA SER A 32 -12.85 -13.73 0.19
C SER A 32 -12.67 -15.25 0.24
N ASP A 33 -12.93 -15.94 -0.88
CA ASP A 33 -12.83 -17.40 -0.96
C ASP A 33 -11.38 -17.92 -0.99
N ARG A 34 -10.40 -17.10 -1.43
CA ARG A 34 -9.04 -17.59 -1.78
C ARG A 34 -7.90 -16.74 -1.25
N HIS A 35 -8.17 -15.52 -0.83
CA HIS A 35 -7.14 -14.54 -0.51
C HIS A 35 -7.30 -14.02 0.91
N SER A 36 -6.19 -14.03 1.65
CA SER A 36 -6.10 -13.36 2.94
C SER A 36 -6.18 -11.85 2.77
N SER A 37 -6.78 -11.18 3.74
CA SER A 37 -6.80 -9.72 3.83
C SER A 37 -6.52 -9.23 5.25
N VAL A 38 -5.99 -8.01 5.35
CA VAL A 38 -5.83 -7.31 6.63
C VAL A 38 -6.45 -5.92 6.53
N GLN A 39 -6.97 -5.43 7.66
CA GLN A 39 -7.51 -4.08 7.75
C GLN A 39 -6.39 -3.05 7.93
N GLU A 40 -6.45 -1.98 7.14
CA GLU A 40 -5.50 -0.88 7.20
C GLU A 40 -6.20 0.44 6.83
N ASP A 41 -6.19 1.43 7.74
CA ASP A 41 -6.86 2.72 7.55
C ASP A 41 -8.33 2.61 7.08
N GLY A 42 -9.05 1.59 7.56
CA GLY A 42 -10.45 1.32 7.19
C GLY A 42 -10.63 0.71 5.80
N ARG A 43 -9.56 0.21 5.18
CA ARG A 43 -9.56 -0.45 3.87
C ARG A 43 -8.95 -1.85 3.99
N ASN A 44 -9.45 -2.78 3.18
CA ASN A 44 -8.89 -4.13 3.08
C ASN A 44 -7.64 -4.13 2.19
N VAL A 45 -6.51 -4.59 2.72
CA VAL A 45 -5.32 -4.94 1.94
C VAL A 45 -5.38 -6.43 1.64
N VAL A 46 -5.51 -6.77 0.36
CA VAL A 46 -5.59 -8.15 -0.14
C VAL A 46 -4.22 -8.65 -0.56
N PHE A 47 -3.93 -9.90 -0.21
CA PHE A 47 -2.68 -10.60 -0.51
C PHE A 47 -2.91 -11.70 -1.54
N HIS A 48 -1.88 -12.02 -2.32
CA HIS A 48 -1.93 -13.22 -3.15
C HIS A 48 -2.03 -14.46 -2.24
N GLU A 49 -2.67 -15.53 -2.71
CA GLU A 49 -2.94 -16.75 -1.91
C GLU A 49 -1.66 -17.40 -1.35
N THR A 50 -0.52 -17.17 -2.02
CA THR A 50 0.80 -17.69 -1.64
C THR A 50 1.64 -16.72 -0.78
N MET A 51 1.13 -15.53 -0.48
CA MET A 51 1.87 -14.51 0.26
C MET A 51 1.58 -14.60 1.75
N ASP A 52 2.64 -14.51 2.56
CA ASP A 52 2.53 -14.29 4.00
C ASP A 52 2.16 -12.82 4.28
N THR A 53 1.08 -12.61 5.04
CA THR A 53 0.61 -11.28 5.45
C THR A 53 1.60 -10.53 6.36
N GLY A 54 2.54 -11.24 6.99
CA GLY A 54 3.59 -10.66 7.82
C GLY A 54 4.84 -10.21 7.06
N GLN A 55 4.98 -10.57 5.77
CA GLN A 55 6.16 -10.23 4.99
C GLN A 55 6.00 -8.92 4.24
N LEU A 56 7.08 -8.14 4.20
CA LEU A 56 7.14 -6.96 3.35
C LEU A 56 7.13 -7.38 1.88
N VAL A 57 6.38 -6.64 1.08
CA VAL A 57 6.32 -6.83 -0.37
C VAL A 57 6.99 -5.67 -1.07
N ALA A 58 7.65 -5.94 -2.19
CA ALA A 58 8.37 -4.91 -2.93
C ALA A 58 7.44 -3.76 -3.33
N TYR A 59 7.89 -2.53 -3.10
CA TYR A 59 7.21 -1.34 -3.60
C TYR A 59 7.11 -1.41 -5.13
N ARG A 60 5.87 -1.26 -5.66
CA ARG A 60 5.61 -1.20 -7.10
C ARG A 60 5.35 0.25 -7.52
N PRO A 61 6.27 0.88 -8.26
CA PRO A 61 6.02 2.19 -8.83
C PRO A 61 4.82 2.13 -9.76
N ALA A 62 3.94 3.10 -9.63
CA ALA A 62 2.84 3.31 -10.56
C ALA A 62 2.79 4.81 -10.88
N ARG A 63 2.28 5.16 -12.07
CA ARG A 63 2.05 6.56 -12.38
C ARG A 63 1.05 7.14 -11.37
N SER A 64 1.24 8.39 -10.98
CA SER A 64 0.44 9.03 -9.94
C SER A 64 -1.05 9.15 -10.30
N ASP A 65 -1.38 9.18 -11.60
CA ASP A 65 -2.74 9.14 -12.11
C ASP A 65 -3.46 7.82 -11.85
N TRP A 66 -2.71 6.75 -11.54
CA TRP A 66 -3.25 5.40 -11.33
C TRP A 66 -3.17 4.94 -9.87
N ARG A 67 -2.19 5.44 -9.11
CA ARG A 67 -2.02 5.10 -7.69
C ARG A 67 -1.39 6.27 -6.95
N SER A 68 -2.13 6.89 -6.02
CA SER A 68 -1.58 7.88 -5.10
C SER A 68 -0.81 7.17 -3.97
N HIS A 69 -0.01 7.92 -3.19
CA HIS A 69 0.61 7.39 -1.97
C HIS A 69 -0.42 6.83 -0.96
N ARG A 70 -1.68 7.29 -1.04
CA ARG A 70 -2.80 6.81 -0.19
C ARG A 70 -3.30 5.43 -0.60
N ASP A 71 -2.96 5.00 -1.81
CA ASP A 71 -3.37 3.72 -2.41
C ASP A 71 -2.23 2.69 -2.37
N ILE A 72 -1.20 2.98 -1.58
CA ILE A 72 -0.05 2.12 -1.33
C ILE A 72 -0.18 1.57 0.07
N PRO A 73 -0.37 0.25 0.25
CA PRO A 73 -0.41 -0.38 1.57
C PRO A 73 0.85 -0.11 2.41
N LEU A 74 0.75 -0.12 3.74
CA LEU A 74 1.88 0.14 4.64
C LEU A 74 3.04 -0.82 4.41
N ILE A 75 2.77 -2.09 4.10
CA ILE A 75 3.80 -3.10 3.80
C ILE A 75 4.66 -2.71 2.58
N GLU A 76 4.07 -2.08 1.56
CA GLU A 76 4.81 -1.60 0.39
C GLU A 76 5.60 -0.33 0.73
N LEU A 77 5.01 0.58 1.53
CA LEU A 77 5.70 1.77 2.02
C LEU A 77 6.89 1.40 2.94
N ALA A 78 6.71 0.40 3.79
CA ALA A 78 7.74 -0.11 4.69
C ALA A 78 8.89 -0.74 3.89
N SER A 79 8.59 -1.50 2.83
CA SER A 79 9.62 -1.99 1.89
C SER A 79 10.42 -0.84 1.26
N LEU A 80 9.78 0.28 0.94
CA LEU A 80 10.46 1.46 0.40
C LEU A 80 11.34 2.17 1.47
N ALA A 81 10.94 2.18 2.74
CA ALA A 81 11.74 2.72 3.84
C ALA A 81 12.93 1.82 4.24
N LEU A 82 12.76 0.50 4.11
CA LEU A 82 13.68 -0.50 4.67
C LEU A 82 15.16 -0.30 4.31
N PRO A 83 15.56 0.04 3.07
CA PRO A 83 16.97 0.26 2.75
C PRO A 83 17.58 1.45 3.49
N LEU A 84 16.81 2.51 3.75
CA LEU A 84 17.28 3.69 4.49
C LEU A 84 17.37 3.38 5.98
N VAL A 85 16.38 2.68 6.52
CA VAL A 85 16.36 2.20 7.91
C VAL A 85 17.55 1.28 8.19
N ARG A 86 17.85 0.34 7.29
CA ARG A 86 19.03 -0.55 7.40
C ARG A 86 20.37 0.21 7.38
N ARG A 87 20.42 1.35 6.70
CA ARG A 87 21.59 2.25 6.70
C ARG A 87 21.65 3.19 7.91
N GLY A 88 20.75 3.02 8.89
CA GLY A 88 20.70 3.86 10.10
C GLY A 88 20.31 5.30 9.83
N LYS A 89 19.59 5.58 8.74
CA LYS A 89 19.12 6.95 8.45
C LYS A 89 18.12 7.41 9.50
N ALA A 90 18.18 8.70 9.84
CA ALA A 90 17.24 9.32 10.76
C ALA A 90 15.84 9.31 10.16
N GLU A 91 14.82 9.26 11.02
CA GLU A 91 13.42 9.20 10.59
C GLU A 91 13.04 10.39 9.68
N ALA A 92 13.54 11.59 10.00
CA ALA A 92 13.36 12.77 9.18
C ALA A 92 13.89 12.60 7.74
N ASP A 93 15.02 11.90 7.55
CA ASP A 93 15.58 11.62 6.23
C ASP A 93 14.70 10.66 5.43
N VAL A 94 14.11 9.66 6.10
CA VAL A 94 13.20 8.70 5.48
C VAL A 94 11.88 9.37 5.08
N LEU A 95 11.34 10.24 5.95
CA LEU A 95 10.17 11.06 5.63
C LEU A 95 10.43 12.00 4.45
N ALA A 96 11.60 12.65 4.42
CA ALA A 96 12.00 13.47 3.29
C ALA A 96 12.16 12.65 2.00
N HIS A 97 12.65 11.41 2.10
CA HIS A 97 12.70 10.48 0.97
C HIS A 97 11.30 10.15 0.44
N PHE A 98 10.34 9.80 1.30
CA PHE A 98 8.95 9.58 0.86
C PHE A 98 8.34 10.81 0.20
N ALA A 99 8.52 12.01 0.80
CA ALA A 99 7.99 13.23 0.23
C ALA A 99 8.49 13.46 -1.21
N ARG A 100 9.79 13.24 -1.47
CA ARG A 100 10.36 13.31 -2.82
C ARG A 100 9.82 12.21 -3.73
N THR A 101 9.78 10.96 -3.27
CA THR A 101 9.31 9.81 -4.06
C THR A 101 7.86 9.99 -4.53
N PHE A 102 7.02 10.64 -3.72
CA PHE A 102 5.62 10.91 -4.04
C PHE A 102 5.35 12.34 -4.53
N SER A 103 6.40 13.10 -4.85
CA SER A 103 6.29 14.50 -5.33
C SER A 103 5.41 15.39 -4.45
N LEU A 104 5.51 15.23 -3.12
CA LEU A 104 4.73 15.97 -2.14
C LEU A 104 5.45 17.24 -1.74
N ALA A 105 4.86 18.39 -2.06
CA ALA A 105 5.38 19.69 -1.61
C ALA A 105 5.37 19.83 -0.08
N ARG A 106 4.39 19.22 0.60
CA ARG A 106 4.28 19.24 2.07
C ARG A 106 3.67 17.95 2.60
N LEU A 107 4.23 17.42 3.68
CA LEU A 107 3.64 16.33 4.45
C LEU A 107 2.58 16.89 5.40
N ARG A 108 1.31 16.67 5.05
CA ARG A 108 0.19 16.91 5.97
C ARG A 108 0.18 15.85 7.06
N GLU A 109 -0.39 16.19 8.21
CA GLU A 109 -0.38 15.33 9.39
C GLU A 109 -0.85 13.89 9.14
N PRO A 110 -1.97 13.63 8.42
CA PRO A 110 -2.39 12.25 8.14
C PRO A 110 -1.38 11.46 7.30
N THR A 111 -0.81 12.10 6.27
CA THR A 111 0.21 11.47 5.41
C THR A 111 1.50 11.21 6.19
N ARG A 112 1.89 12.14 7.06
CA ARG A 112 3.05 12.01 7.94
C ARG A 112 2.89 10.79 8.86
N LYS A 113 1.80 10.70 9.61
CA LYS A 113 1.53 9.56 10.51
C LYS A 113 1.56 8.23 9.79
N ARG A 114 1.00 8.17 8.57
CA ARG A 114 1.03 6.96 7.74
C ARG A 114 2.45 6.57 7.34
N PHE A 115 3.28 7.54 6.97
CA PHE A 115 4.69 7.29 6.66
C PHE A 115 5.50 6.90 7.89
N GLU A 116 5.25 7.50 9.05
CA GLU A 116 5.86 7.12 10.32
C GLU A 116 5.50 5.68 10.70
N ALA A 117 4.24 5.26 10.51
CA ALA A 117 3.80 3.88 10.71
C ALA A 117 4.54 2.89 9.78
N ALA A 118 4.74 3.26 8.50
CA ALA A 118 5.52 2.45 7.57
C ALA A 118 7.00 2.35 7.99
N ILE A 119 7.58 3.42 8.54
CA ILE A 119 8.95 3.41 9.07
C ILE A 119 9.05 2.50 10.31
N ALA A 120 8.07 2.57 11.22
CA ALA A 120 8.01 1.70 12.38
C ALA A 120 7.93 0.22 11.98
N MET A 121 7.08 -0.11 11.00
CA MET A 121 7.00 -1.46 10.43
C MET A 121 8.34 -1.92 9.83
N ALA A 122 9.01 -1.05 9.05
CA ALA A 122 10.31 -1.38 8.48
C ALA A 122 11.41 -1.59 9.54
N LYS A 123 11.35 -0.85 10.66
CA LYS A 123 12.26 -1.04 11.81
C LYS A 123 12.02 -2.41 12.46
N ALA A 124 10.77 -2.80 12.69
CA ALA A 124 10.43 -4.12 13.24
C ALA A 124 10.91 -5.28 12.34
N THR A 125 10.84 -5.13 11.01
CA THR A 125 11.39 -6.13 10.07
C THR A 125 12.92 -6.23 10.08
N ARG A 126 13.64 -5.21 10.56
CA ARG A 126 15.12 -5.28 10.71
C ARG A 126 15.54 -6.13 11.92
N GLU A 127 14.67 -6.25 12.91
CA GLU A 127 14.96 -6.93 14.18
C GLU A 127 14.69 -8.44 14.12
N ASN A 128 14.02 -8.91 13.06
CA ASN A 128 13.87 -10.32 12.69
C ASN A 128 14.93 -10.75 11.66
#